data_AF-A0A5N3P6P1-F1
#
_entry.id   AF-A0A5N3P6P1-F1
#
_cell.length_a   1.000
_cell.length_b   1.000
_cell.length_c   1.000
_cell.angle_alpha   90.00
_cell.angle_beta   90.00
_cell.angle_gamma   90.00
#
_symmetry.space_group_name_H-M   'P 1'
#
loop_
_entity.id
_entity.type
_entity.pdbx_description
1 polymer ?
#
loop_
_entity_poly.entity_id
_entity_poly.type
_entity_poly.pdbx_seq_one_letter_code
_entity_poly.pdbx_strand_id
1 'polypeptide(L)'
;EAKRIDGDIIPQARADQRILVLKQPVGVCAAITPWNFPNGMITRKVGPALAAGCTIVLKPAAQTPLSAFALAVLAERAGVPKGAFSVITGDAKPIG
;
A
#
# COMPACT_ATOMS: atom_id res chain seq x y z
N GLU A 1 -13.68 4.29 -1.38
CA GLU A 1 -13.29 3.07 -2.13
C GLU A 1 -12.68 1.95 -1.29
N ALA A 2 -11.88 2.19 -0.24
CA ALA A 2 -11.27 1.10 0.57
C ALA A 2 -12.23 0.00 1.06
N LYS A 3 -13.49 0.34 1.37
CA LYS A 3 -14.53 -0.60 1.81
C LYS A 3 -15.27 -1.33 0.67
N ARG A 4 -14.97 -0.99 -0.60
CA ARG A 4 -15.66 -1.48 -1.80
C ARG A 4 -14.74 -2.37 -2.63
N ILE A 5 -14.09 -3.33 -1.98
CA ILE A 5 -13.26 -4.35 -2.64
C ILE A 5 -14.13 -5.60 -2.76
N ASP A 6 -15.08 -5.54 -3.69
CA ASP A 6 -16.08 -6.58 -3.85
C ASP A 6 -15.51 -7.79 -4.61
N GLY A 7 -15.99 -8.97 -4.21
CA GLY A 7 -15.84 -10.20 -4.98
C GLY A 7 -16.96 -10.36 -6.01
N ASP A 8 -16.95 -11.47 -6.72
CA ASP A 8 -17.97 -11.78 -7.73
C ASP A 8 -18.59 -13.16 -7.48
N ILE A 9 -19.87 -13.31 -7.84
CA ILE A 9 -20.53 -14.61 -7.96
C ILE A 9 -20.76 -14.86 -9.44
N ILE A 10 -20.08 -15.87 -9.99
CA ILE A 10 -20.13 -16.18 -11.42
C ILE A 10 -21.28 -17.18 -11.67
N PRO A 11 -22.08 -17.01 -12.75
CA PRO A 11 -23.08 -17.98 -13.14
C PRO A 11 -22.50 -19.41 -13.26
N GLN A 12 -23.17 -20.35 -12.60
CA GLN A 12 -22.79 -21.76 -12.58
C GLN A 12 -23.20 -22.46 -13.89
N ALA A 13 -22.35 -23.35 -14.41
CA ALA A 13 -22.68 -24.19 -15.57
C ALA A 13 -23.53 -25.42 -15.19
N ARG A 14 -23.46 -25.86 -13.92
CA ARG A 14 -24.24 -26.96 -13.35
C ARG A 14 -24.90 -26.48 -12.05
N ALA A 15 -26.12 -26.95 -11.77
CA ALA A 15 -26.96 -26.42 -10.68
C ALA A 15 -26.45 -26.72 -9.26
N ASP A 16 -25.47 -27.61 -9.13
CA ASP A 16 -24.85 -28.03 -7.87
C ASP A 16 -23.54 -27.29 -7.55
N GLN A 17 -23.20 -26.22 -8.28
CA GLN A 17 -21.90 -25.53 -8.17
C GLN A 17 -22.03 -24.06 -7.79
N ARG A 18 -21.18 -23.56 -6.90
CA ARG A 18 -21.09 -22.11 -6.65
C ARG A 18 -19.68 -21.62 -6.97
N ILE A 19 -19.58 -20.64 -7.86
CA ILE A 19 -18.31 -20.02 -8.24
C ILE A 19 -18.24 -18.66 -7.56
N LEU A 20 -17.43 -18.58 -6.52
CA LEU A 20 -17.18 -17.36 -5.75
C LEU A 20 -15.76 -16.85 -6.05
N VAL A 21 -15.65 -15.58 -6.43
CA VAL A 21 -14.38 -14.88 -6.58
C VAL A 21 -14.19 -14.00 -5.36
N LEU A 22 -13.13 -14.26 -4.59
CA LEU A 22 -12.71 -13.42 -3.47
C LEU A 22 -11.53 -12.54 -3.89
N LYS A 23 -11.43 -11.34 -3.31
CA LYS A 23 -10.26 -10.48 -3.42
C LYS A 23 -9.53 -10.49 -2.09
N GLN A 24 -8.22 -10.70 -2.12
CA GLN A 24 -7.38 -10.75 -0.94
C GLN A 24 -6.14 -9.88 -1.14
N PRO A 25 -5.56 -9.33 -0.06
CA PRO A 25 -4.30 -8.59 -0.14
C PRO A 25 -3.19 -9.48 -0.71
N VAL A 26 -2.31 -8.88 -1.50
CA VAL A 26 -1.10 -9.57 -1.99
C VAL A 26 -0.07 -9.82 -0.89
N GLY A 27 -0.16 -9.10 0.24
CA GLY A 27 0.73 -9.23 1.38
C GLY A 27 1.61 -8.00 1.57
N VAL A 28 2.93 -8.16 1.54
CA VAL A 28 3.88 -7.06 1.75
C VAL A 28 4.20 -6.39 0.42
N CYS A 29 4.08 -5.07 0.37
CA CYS A 29 4.40 -4.25 -0.79
C CYS A 29 5.71 -3.47 -0.57
N ALA A 30 6.41 -3.17 -1.67
CA ALA A 30 7.50 -2.20 -1.70
C ALA A 30 7.13 -1.04 -2.64
N ALA A 31 7.44 0.20 -2.24
CA ALA A 31 7.20 1.38 -3.05
C ALA A 31 8.44 2.27 -3.13
N ILE A 32 8.70 2.78 -4.34
CA ILE A 32 9.73 3.77 -4.61
C ILE A 32 9.04 4.99 -5.22
N THR A 33 9.30 6.18 -4.67
CA THR A 33 8.62 7.42 -5.08
C THR A 33 9.60 8.50 -5.50
N PRO A 34 9.32 9.26 -6.58
CA PRO A 34 10.16 10.35 -7.05
C PRO A 34 10.02 11.60 -6.16
N TRP A 35 10.85 12.61 -6.45
CA TRP A 35 11.01 13.82 -5.63
C TRP A 35 9.97 14.92 -5.88
N ASN A 36 9.22 14.88 -6.99
CA ASN A 36 8.42 15.99 -7.49
C ASN A 36 7.13 16.28 -6.69
N PHE A 37 6.47 15.24 -6.16
CA PHE A 37 5.34 15.40 -5.24
C PHE A 37 5.55 14.51 -4.02
N PRO A 38 6.40 14.92 -3.07
CA PRO A 38 6.90 14.02 -2.04
C PRO A 38 5.79 13.53 -1.11
N ASN A 39 4.75 14.32 -0.83
CA ASN A 39 3.58 13.81 -0.10
C ASN A 39 2.62 13.04 -1.02
N GLY A 40 2.31 13.60 -2.19
CA GLY A 40 1.27 13.08 -3.08
C GLY A 40 1.61 11.74 -3.75
N MET A 41 2.87 11.51 -4.13
CA MET A 41 3.30 10.22 -4.71
C MET A 41 3.31 9.12 -3.65
N ILE A 42 3.68 9.45 -2.42
CA ILE A 42 3.69 8.51 -1.29
C ILE A 42 2.27 8.07 -0.98
N THR A 43 1.36 9.00 -0.71
CA THR A 43 -0.01 8.68 -0.30
C THR A 43 -0.78 7.91 -1.38
N ARG A 44 -0.52 8.17 -2.67
CA ARG A 44 -1.09 7.41 -3.79
C ARG A 44 -0.64 5.95 -3.86
N LYS A 45 0.48 5.58 -3.23
CA LYS A 45 0.94 4.18 -3.15
C LYS A 45 0.59 3.54 -1.80
N VAL A 46 0.88 4.23 -0.70
CA VAL A 46 0.68 3.73 0.67
C VAL A 46 -0.81 3.62 0.99
N GLY A 47 -1.62 4.62 0.59
CA GLY A 47 -3.06 4.64 0.84
C GLY A 47 -3.79 3.40 0.31
N PRO A 48 -3.73 3.09 -1.00
CA PRO A 48 -4.40 1.89 -1.53
C PRO A 48 -3.80 0.58 -1.01
N ALA A 49 -2.49 0.53 -0.70
CA ALA A 49 -1.89 -0.68 -0.10
C ALA A 49 -2.49 -0.97 1.28
N LEU A 50 -2.52 0.01 2.18
CA LEU A 50 -3.12 -0.15 3.51
C LEU A 50 -4.63 -0.43 3.41
N ALA A 51 -5.33 0.25 2.49
CA ALA A 51 -6.74 0.03 2.24
C ALA A 51 -7.07 -1.40 1.78
N ALA A 52 -6.18 -2.01 0.97
CA ALA A 52 -6.32 -3.40 0.52
C ALA A 52 -5.99 -4.43 1.62
N GLY A 53 -5.46 -4.01 2.76
CA GLY A 53 -4.97 -4.88 3.83
C GLY A 53 -3.51 -5.32 3.67
N CYS A 54 -2.74 -4.66 2.80
CA CYS A 54 -1.31 -4.90 2.66
C CYS A 54 -0.52 -4.12 3.72
N THR A 55 0.69 -4.61 4.01
CA THR A 55 1.73 -3.80 4.66
C THR A 55 2.67 -3.24 3.60
N ILE A 56 3.37 -2.16 3.88
CA ILE A 56 4.21 -1.50 2.87
C ILE A 56 5.51 -0.91 3.41
N VAL A 57 6.59 -1.17 2.68
CA VAL A 57 7.89 -0.53 2.87
C VAL A 57 8.11 0.51 1.77
N LEU A 58 8.43 1.73 2.15
CA LEU A 58 8.62 2.85 1.23
C LEU A 58 10.07 3.33 1.21
N LYS A 59 10.64 3.47 0.01
CA LYS A 59 11.87 4.22 -0.24
C LYS A 59 11.54 5.54 -0.96
N PRO A 60 11.58 6.69 -0.27
CA PRO A 60 11.40 7.98 -0.92
C PRO A 60 12.66 8.38 -1.70
N ALA A 61 12.54 9.45 -2.49
CA ALA A 61 13.67 10.11 -3.11
C ALA A 61 14.58 10.72 -2.03
N ALA A 62 15.90 10.60 -2.22
CA ALA A 62 16.89 11.09 -1.26
C ALA A 62 16.92 12.62 -1.14
N GLN A 63 16.39 13.33 -2.15
CA GLN A 63 16.28 14.79 -2.18
C GLN A 63 15.19 15.33 -1.24
N THR A 64 14.14 14.55 -0.99
CA THR A 64 12.96 14.99 -0.22
C THR A 64 12.49 13.96 0.83
N PRO A 65 13.39 13.41 1.67
CA PRO A 65 13.06 12.29 2.55
C PRO A 65 12.20 12.71 3.76
N LEU A 66 12.30 13.96 4.21
CA LEU A 66 11.64 14.42 5.44
C LEU A 66 10.10 14.37 5.35
N SER A 67 9.53 14.55 4.15
CA SER A 67 8.10 14.37 3.89
C SER A 67 7.64 12.95 4.20
N ALA A 68 8.42 11.95 3.81
CA ALA A 68 8.10 10.55 4.08
C ALA A 68 8.16 10.23 5.58
N PHE A 69 9.15 10.77 6.30
CA PHE A 69 9.24 10.62 7.74
C PHE A 69 8.08 11.29 8.48
N ALA A 70 7.71 12.50 8.07
CA ALA A 70 6.53 13.18 8.61
C ALA A 70 5.26 12.36 8.38
N LEU A 71 5.07 11.79 7.19
CA LEU A 71 3.94 10.90 6.91
C LEU A 71 3.96 9.62 7.75
N ALA A 72 5.13 9.03 8.01
CA ALA A 72 5.23 7.86 8.88
C ALA A 72 4.81 8.17 10.33
N VAL A 73 5.28 9.30 10.87
CA VAL A 73 4.87 9.79 12.20
C VAL A 73 3.37 10.08 12.23
N LEU A 74 2.82 10.70 11.18
CA LEU A 74 1.37 10.97 11.09
C LEU A 74 0.55 9.69 11.00
N ALA A 75 1.03 8.68 10.27
CA ALA A 75 0.37 7.37 10.18
C ALA A 75 0.32 6.67 11.54
N GLU A 76 1.42 6.68 12.30
CA GLU A 76 1.46 6.15 13.66
C GLU A 76 0.46 6.89 14.57
N ARG A 77 0.45 8.22 14.54
CA ARG A 77 -0.51 9.05 15.30
C ARG A 77 -1.97 8.80 14.90
N ALA A 78 -2.21 8.44 13.64
CA ALA A 78 -3.54 8.09 13.13
C ALA A 78 -3.97 6.66 13.50
N GLY A 79 -3.11 5.89 14.19
CA GLY A 79 -3.42 4.52 14.64
C GLY A 79 -3.12 3.43 13.60
N VAL A 80 -2.31 3.71 12.58
CA VAL A 80 -1.80 2.67 11.68
C VAL A 80 -0.97 1.68 12.51
N PRO A 81 -1.22 0.36 12.43
CA PRO A 81 -0.49 -0.62 13.23
C PRO A 81 1.02 -0.54 13.01
N LYS A 82 1.80 -0.70 14.08
CA LYS A 82 3.26 -0.66 14.03
C LYS A 82 3.77 -1.67 13.00
N GLY A 83 4.63 -1.22 12.09
CA GLY A 83 5.21 -2.03 11.01
C GLY A 83 4.33 -2.17 9.76
N ALA A 84 3.05 -1.79 9.80
CA ALA A 84 2.20 -1.82 8.61
C ALA A 84 2.63 -0.78 7.55
N PHE A 85 3.23 0.32 7.99
CA PHE A 85 3.92 1.27 7.13
C PHE A 85 5.33 1.51 7.67
N SER A 86 6.34 1.19 6.86
CA SER A 86 7.75 1.42 7.18
C SER A 86 8.42 2.28 6.11
N VAL A 87 9.34 3.15 6.51
CA VAL A 87 10.10 4.02 5.59
C VAL A 87 11.58 3.72 5.73
N ILE A 88 12.24 3.48 4.61
CA ILE A 88 13.69 3.28 4.52
C ILE A 88 14.31 4.35 3.62
N THR A 89 15.52 4.78 3.93
CA THR A 89 16.28 5.73 3.11
C THR A 89 17.67 5.21 2.84
N GLY A 90 18.21 5.54 1.67
CA GLY A 90 19.55 5.13 1.25
C GLY A 90 19.73 5.34 -0.25
N ASP A 91 20.89 4.88 -0.73
CA ASP A 91 21.23 4.94 -2.14
C ASP A 91 20.19 4.23 -3.00
N ALA A 92 19.84 4.83 -4.14
CA ALA A 92 18.84 4.27 -5.04
C ALA A 92 19.31 2.92 -5.62
N LYS A 93 20.52 2.86 -6.17
CA LYS A 93 21.03 1.68 -6.87
C LYS A 93 20.95 0.35 -6.08
N PRO A 94 21.33 0.27 -4.79
CA PRO A 94 21.23 -0.97 -4.02
C PRO A 94 19.81 -1.33 -3.54
N ILE A 95 18.88 -0.37 -3.46
CA ILE A 95 17.51 -0.60 -2.93
C ILE A 95 16.49 -0.76 -4.07
N GLY A 96 16.72 -0.09 -5.20
CA GLY A 96 15.81 0.08 -6.33
C GLY A 96 15.71 1.52 -6.80
#